data_AF-A0A925I307-F1
#
_entry.id   AF-A0A925I307-F1
#
_cell.length_a   1.000
_cell.length_b   1.000
_cell.length_c   1.000
_cell.angle_alpha   90.00
_cell.angle_beta   90.00
_cell.angle_gamma   90.00
#
_symmetry.space_group_name_H-M   'P 1'
#
loop_
_entity.id
_entity.type
_entity.pdbx_description
1 polymer ?
#
loop_
_entity_poly.entity_id
_entity_poly.type
_entity_poly.pdbx_seq_one_letter_code
_entity_poly.pdbx_strand_id
1 'polypeptide(L)'
;MQTRALVIISEVLLASILISPSALASDVGRRFPSEMRKIVDAKTGVTITALTTSPASDDKIYQTHPQWTADGKYIIFRSNRAAEGRTQAFAVNEMTGEIIQVTDGPGTGTGSLNVARKSNKLYFFRGARGEPATLIELNLDPLFADSLAGQLKDPASYERVIMTMPAGLRESGGFSLDADEKVAYIGVRLPSPGGNQGAPQTPRGGSPTGPQAPSGGPATPPRRPPGEPIPQVPSGIRSIDLQTGEL
;
A
#
# COMPACT_ATOMS: atom_id res chain seq x y z
N MET A 1 66.11 -11.86 53.63
CA MET A 1 66.20 -11.88 52.16
C MET A 1 64.82 -12.20 51.61
N GLN A 2 64.29 -11.24 50.84
CA GLN A 2 63.14 -11.27 49.91
C GLN A 2 61.75 -11.74 50.38
N THR A 3 60.93 -10.74 50.71
CA THR A 3 59.46 -10.76 50.77
C THR A 3 58.89 -10.94 49.35
N ARG A 4 58.02 -11.93 49.13
CA ARG A 4 57.32 -12.16 47.86
C ARG A 4 56.15 -11.18 47.71
N ALA A 5 56.18 -10.33 46.68
CA ALA A 5 55.04 -9.52 46.26
C ALA A 5 54.18 -10.35 45.29
N LEU A 6 52.90 -10.51 45.62
CA LEU A 6 51.89 -11.15 44.78
C LEU A 6 51.33 -10.09 43.82
N VAL A 7 51.53 -10.25 42.52
CA VAL A 7 50.94 -9.39 41.49
C VAL A 7 49.56 -9.97 41.14
N ILE A 8 48.49 -9.23 41.43
CA ILE A 8 47.14 -9.53 40.96
C ILE A 8 46.96 -8.80 39.63
N ILE A 9 46.93 -9.56 38.53
CA ILE A 9 46.60 -9.04 37.20
C ILE A 9 45.07 -9.03 37.11
N SER A 10 44.48 -7.83 37.07
CA SER A 10 43.04 -7.63 36.84
C SER A 10 42.81 -7.55 35.33
N GLU A 11 42.21 -8.57 34.74
CA GLU A 11 41.77 -8.54 33.34
C GLU A 11 40.41 -7.85 33.24
N VAL A 12 40.41 -6.63 32.70
CA VAL A 12 39.18 -5.92 32.31
C VAL A 12 38.78 -6.44 30.93
N LEU A 13 37.78 -7.33 30.89
CA LEU A 13 37.19 -7.81 29.65
C LEU A 13 36.26 -6.72 29.09
N LEU A 14 36.76 -5.94 28.12
CA LEU A 14 35.98 -4.93 27.42
C LEU A 14 35.08 -5.61 26.38
N ALA A 15 33.84 -5.95 26.76
CA ALA A 15 32.86 -6.53 25.86
C ALA A 15 32.47 -5.50 24.78
N SER A 16 32.91 -5.74 23.54
CA SER A 16 32.54 -4.95 22.38
C SER A 16 31.09 -5.26 22.01
N ILE A 17 30.16 -4.37 22.34
CA ILE A 17 28.76 -4.47 21.87
C ILE A 17 28.76 -4.14 20.38
N LEU A 18 28.80 -5.19 19.55
CA LEU A 18 28.48 -5.09 18.13
C LEU A 18 26.99 -4.74 18.04
N ILE A 19 26.67 -3.46 17.83
CA ILE A 19 25.36 -3.04 17.37
C ILE A 19 25.27 -3.47 15.90
N SER A 20 24.84 -4.70 15.68
CA SER A 20 24.42 -5.14 14.35
C SER A 20 23.27 -4.23 13.92
N PRO A 21 23.35 -3.51 12.79
CA PRO A 21 22.19 -2.87 12.23
C PRO A 21 21.18 -3.98 11.96
N SER A 22 20.09 -3.99 12.73
CA SER A 22 18.97 -4.87 12.44
C SER A 22 18.51 -4.47 11.04
N ALA A 23 18.68 -5.35 10.05
CA ALA A 23 17.90 -5.24 8.83
C ALA A 23 16.45 -5.05 9.29
N LEU A 24 15.81 -3.94 8.89
CA LEU A 24 14.45 -3.64 9.33
C LEU A 24 13.59 -4.87 9.04
N ALA A 25 13.21 -5.58 10.10
CA ALA A 25 12.33 -6.73 9.96
C ALA A 25 11.01 -6.21 9.39
N SER A 26 10.55 -6.81 8.30
CA SER A 26 9.29 -6.41 7.69
C SER A 26 8.13 -6.69 8.64
N ASP A 27 7.17 -5.78 8.72
CA ASP A 27 5.92 -5.98 9.46
C ASP A 27 4.89 -6.83 8.66
N VAL A 28 5.21 -7.33 7.45
CA VAL A 28 4.30 -8.20 6.68
C VAL A 28 3.95 -9.46 7.49
N GLY A 29 2.66 -9.73 7.59
CA GLY A 29 2.12 -10.84 8.37
C GLY A 29 1.98 -10.54 9.86
N ARG A 30 2.42 -9.37 10.34
CA ARG A 30 2.21 -8.94 11.72
C ARG A 30 0.73 -8.85 12.05
N ARG A 31 0.36 -9.41 13.20
CA ARG A 31 -1.01 -9.47 13.71
C ARG A 31 -1.23 -8.41 14.78
N PHE A 32 -2.40 -7.81 14.75
CA PHE A 32 -2.89 -6.85 15.73
C PHE A 32 -4.20 -7.38 16.33
N PRO A 33 -4.42 -7.16 17.63
CA PRO A 33 -5.67 -7.56 18.27
C PRO A 33 -6.86 -6.82 17.66
N SER A 34 -8.05 -7.37 17.91
CA SER A 34 -9.29 -6.79 17.43
C SER A 34 -9.52 -5.39 17.98
N GLU A 35 -9.82 -4.46 17.07
CA GLU A 35 -10.31 -3.11 17.36
C GLU A 35 -11.84 -3.03 17.27
N MET A 36 -12.51 -4.14 16.96
CA MET A 36 -13.90 -4.16 16.61
C MET A 36 -14.80 -3.76 17.79
N ARG A 37 -15.78 -2.89 17.53
CA ARG A 37 -16.80 -2.50 18.51
C ARG A 37 -18.17 -2.35 17.88
N LYS A 38 -19.21 -2.69 18.64
CA LYS A 38 -20.61 -2.42 18.29
C LYS A 38 -21.04 -1.10 18.90
N ILE A 39 -21.66 -0.25 18.10
CA ILE A 39 -22.17 1.06 18.47
C ILE A 39 -23.64 1.09 18.09
N VAL A 40 -24.52 1.48 19.00
CA VAL A 40 -25.91 1.72 18.66
C VAL A 40 -26.04 3.19 18.26
N ASP A 41 -26.47 3.45 17.03
CA ASP A 41 -26.75 4.81 16.57
C ASP A 41 -27.92 5.39 17.38
N ALA A 42 -27.67 6.50 18.07
CA ALA A 42 -28.63 7.07 19.03
C ALA A 42 -29.90 7.63 18.37
N LYS A 43 -29.91 7.87 17.06
CA LYS A 43 -31.06 8.44 16.34
C LYS A 43 -31.94 7.36 15.71
N THR A 44 -31.31 6.33 15.14
CA THR A 44 -31.97 5.30 14.34
C THR A 44 -32.12 3.97 15.08
N GLY A 45 -31.34 3.75 16.15
CA GLY A 45 -31.26 2.47 16.85
C GLY A 45 -30.50 1.37 16.08
N VAL A 46 -29.95 1.68 14.90
CA VAL A 46 -29.18 0.72 14.10
C VAL A 46 -27.88 0.37 14.82
N THR A 47 -27.56 -0.93 14.88
CA THR A 47 -26.25 -1.38 15.36
C THR A 47 -25.23 -1.24 14.25
N ILE A 48 -24.19 -0.43 14.48
CA ILE A 48 -23.04 -0.23 13.63
C ILE A 48 -21.88 -1.05 14.19
N THR A 49 -21.27 -1.88 13.35
CA THR A 49 -20.00 -2.54 13.68
C THR A 49 -18.85 -1.69 13.13
N ALA A 50 -18.09 -1.04 14.02
CA ALA A 50 -16.84 -0.39 13.65
C ALA A 50 -15.72 -1.46 13.67
N LEU A 51 -15.06 -1.66 12.53
CA LEU A 51 -14.00 -2.68 12.37
C LEU A 51 -12.63 -2.17 12.83
N THR A 52 -12.39 -0.86 12.73
CA THR A 52 -11.16 -0.21 13.17
C THR A 52 -11.47 1.01 14.03
N THR A 53 -10.58 1.31 14.97
CA THR A 53 -10.75 2.38 15.98
C THR A 53 -9.44 3.04 16.40
N SER A 54 -8.31 2.60 15.83
CA SER A 54 -6.99 3.20 16.01
C SER A 54 -6.99 4.70 15.69
N PRO A 55 -6.15 5.52 16.35
CA PRO A 55 -5.91 6.91 15.95
C PRO A 55 -5.17 7.05 14.60
N ALA A 56 -4.76 5.93 13.99
CA ALA A 56 -4.24 5.90 12.63
C ALA A 56 -5.27 6.41 11.61
N SER A 57 -4.76 6.88 10.47
CA SER A 57 -5.59 7.18 9.30
C SER A 57 -5.92 5.88 8.59
N ASP A 58 -7.07 5.31 8.92
CA ASP A 58 -7.62 4.13 8.26
C ASP A 58 -8.59 4.54 7.15
N ASP A 59 -8.38 4.01 5.94
CA ASP A 59 -9.23 4.26 4.79
C ASP A 59 -9.59 2.95 4.10
N LYS A 60 -10.86 2.81 3.73
CA LYS A 60 -11.26 1.80 2.73
C LYS A 60 -10.54 2.03 1.40
N ILE A 61 -10.52 1.01 0.55
CA ILE A 61 -10.06 1.18 -0.83
C ILE A 61 -11.12 1.91 -1.67
N TYR A 62 -10.76 2.28 -2.91
CA TYR A 62 -11.66 2.99 -3.81
C TYR A 62 -12.93 2.17 -4.10
N GLN A 63 -14.09 2.83 -4.23
CA GLN A 63 -15.42 2.21 -4.29
C GLN A 63 -15.57 1.19 -5.43
N THR A 64 -14.83 1.37 -6.52
CA THR A 64 -14.92 0.52 -7.72
C THR A 64 -14.00 -0.70 -7.67
N HIS A 65 -13.09 -0.77 -6.70
CA HIS A 65 -12.17 -1.91 -6.58
C HIS A 65 -12.72 -2.96 -5.61
N PRO A 66 -12.56 -4.25 -5.94
CA PRO A 66 -12.89 -5.34 -5.02
C PRO A 66 -12.01 -5.29 -3.77
N GLN A 67 -12.67 -5.36 -2.60
CA GLN A 67 -12.05 -5.14 -1.28
C GLN A 67 -12.01 -6.40 -0.40
N TRP A 68 -12.88 -7.37 -0.68
CA TRP A 68 -13.02 -8.59 0.11
C TRP A 68 -12.16 -9.71 -0.43
N THR A 69 -11.60 -10.53 0.46
CA THR A 69 -11.03 -11.82 0.08
C THR A 69 -12.12 -12.72 -0.48
N ALA A 70 -11.75 -13.60 -1.42
CA ALA A 70 -12.69 -14.48 -2.12
C ALA A 70 -13.44 -15.44 -1.18
N ASP A 71 -12.84 -15.76 -0.04
CA ASP A 71 -13.48 -16.57 1.01
C ASP A 71 -14.45 -15.78 1.92
N GLY A 72 -14.60 -14.47 1.70
CA GLY A 72 -15.50 -13.60 2.44
C GLY A 72 -15.10 -13.34 3.89
N LYS A 73 -13.86 -13.66 4.30
CA LYS A 73 -13.44 -13.51 5.71
C LYS A 73 -12.78 -12.18 6.01
N TYR A 74 -12.02 -11.63 5.07
CA TYR A 74 -11.20 -10.45 5.30
C TYR A 74 -11.56 -9.30 4.36
N ILE A 75 -11.49 -8.09 4.91
CA ILE A 75 -11.60 -6.83 4.18
C ILE A 75 -10.22 -6.19 4.14
N ILE A 76 -9.74 -5.86 2.94
CA ILE A 76 -8.49 -5.12 2.76
C ILE A 76 -8.73 -3.62 2.95
N PHE A 77 -7.88 -2.95 3.71
CA PHE A 77 -7.95 -1.50 3.94
C PHE A 77 -6.54 -0.90 3.97
N ARG A 78 -6.48 0.43 3.95
CA ARG A 78 -5.25 1.21 3.96
C ARG A 78 -5.09 1.84 5.32
N SER A 79 -3.88 1.85 5.84
CA SER A 79 -3.61 2.42 7.15
C SER A 79 -2.16 2.85 7.28
N ASN A 80 -1.92 3.92 8.03
CA ASN A 80 -0.58 4.36 8.44
C ASN A 80 -0.17 3.87 9.84
N ARG A 81 -0.86 2.84 10.38
CA ARG A 81 -0.51 2.22 11.67
C ARG A 81 0.81 1.43 11.67
N ALA A 82 1.35 1.14 10.49
CA ALA A 82 2.64 0.47 10.34
C ALA A 82 3.76 1.28 10.98
N ALA A 83 4.91 0.63 11.23
CA ALA A 83 6.12 1.35 11.59
C ALA A 83 6.42 2.48 10.58
N GLU A 84 6.98 3.58 11.07
CA GLU A 84 7.35 4.79 10.29
C GLU A 84 6.17 5.60 9.72
N GLY A 85 4.91 5.27 10.03
CA GLY A 85 3.76 6.07 9.63
C GLY A 85 3.47 6.06 8.12
N ARG A 86 4.07 5.13 7.38
CA ARG A 86 3.82 4.92 5.94
C ARG A 86 2.48 4.20 5.76
N THR A 87 1.67 4.65 4.80
CA THR A 87 0.42 3.95 4.47
C THR A 87 0.72 2.61 3.81
N GLN A 88 0.26 1.53 4.43
CA GLN A 88 0.34 0.15 3.94
C GLN A 88 -1.06 -0.46 3.80
N ALA A 89 -1.15 -1.62 3.16
CA ALA A 89 -2.34 -2.44 3.11
C ALA A 89 -2.41 -3.36 4.34
N PHE A 90 -3.62 -3.50 4.87
CA PHE A 90 -3.96 -4.35 6.00
C PHE A 90 -5.21 -5.15 5.67
N ALA A 91 -5.38 -6.29 6.32
CA ALA A 91 -6.57 -7.12 6.26
C ALA A 91 -7.24 -7.14 7.64
N VAL A 92 -8.55 -6.88 7.72
CA VAL A 92 -9.34 -7.09 8.94
C VAL A 92 -10.28 -8.26 8.74
N ASN A 93 -10.27 -9.23 9.66
CA ASN A 93 -11.24 -10.31 9.66
C ASN A 93 -12.59 -9.76 10.11
N GLU A 94 -13.63 -9.90 9.29
CA GLU A 94 -14.94 -9.29 9.58
C GLU A 94 -15.66 -9.95 10.76
N MET A 95 -15.34 -11.22 11.07
CA MET A 95 -15.96 -11.95 12.17
C MET A 95 -15.23 -11.75 13.50
N THR A 96 -13.88 -11.79 13.49
CA THR A 96 -13.07 -11.73 14.72
C THR A 96 -12.53 -10.34 15.01
N GLY A 97 -12.44 -9.50 13.98
CA GLY A 97 -11.78 -8.19 14.02
C GLY A 97 -10.26 -8.25 14.10
N GLU A 98 -9.63 -9.44 14.04
CA GLU A 98 -8.18 -9.58 13.93
C GLU A 98 -7.67 -8.81 12.72
N ILE A 99 -6.57 -8.08 12.89
CA ILE A 99 -5.95 -7.28 11.82
C ILE A 99 -4.57 -7.83 11.48
N ILE A 100 -4.26 -7.93 10.20
CA ILE A 100 -2.98 -8.43 9.67
C ILE A 100 -2.41 -7.37 8.73
N GLN A 101 -1.15 -6.97 8.91
CA GLN A 101 -0.46 -6.15 7.93
C GLN A 101 -0.06 -7.01 6.73
N VAL A 102 -0.43 -6.61 5.51
CA VAL A 102 -0.20 -7.44 4.31
C VAL A 102 0.84 -6.86 3.36
N THR A 103 1.17 -5.58 3.49
CA THR A 103 2.31 -4.98 2.78
C THR A 103 3.21 -4.22 3.74
N ASP A 104 4.47 -4.10 3.36
CA ASP A 104 5.42 -3.19 3.99
C ASP A 104 6.43 -2.72 2.94
N GLY A 105 7.08 -1.60 3.22
CA GLY A 105 8.13 -1.01 2.42
C GLY A 105 7.72 0.27 1.68
N PRO A 106 8.72 0.99 1.14
CA PRO A 106 8.50 2.20 0.36
C PRO A 106 7.87 1.88 -1.00
N GLY A 107 7.19 2.87 -1.57
CA GLY A 107 6.68 2.78 -2.94
C GLY A 107 5.48 1.84 -3.13
N THR A 108 4.89 1.29 -2.06
CA THR A 108 3.65 0.51 -2.14
C THR A 108 2.49 1.41 -2.58
N GLY A 109 1.93 1.13 -3.76
CA GLY A 109 0.83 1.85 -4.39
C GLY A 109 -0.52 1.54 -3.76
N THR A 110 -0.70 1.86 -2.48
CA THR A 110 -1.96 1.60 -1.75
C THR A 110 -3.17 2.38 -2.31
N GLY A 111 -2.96 3.37 -3.19
CA GLY A 111 -4.03 4.11 -3.85
C GLY A 111 -4.87 3.29 -4.84
N SER A 112 -4.36 2.16 -5.33
CA SER A 112 -5.03 1.33 -6.35
C SER A 112 -4.91 -0.17 -6.05
N LEU A 113 -5.24 -0.57 -4.82
CA LEU A 113 -5.33 -1.99 -4.43
C LEU A 113 -6.51 -2.69 -5.13
N ASN A 114 -6.30 -3.91 -5.62
CA ASN A 114 -7.35 -4.76 -6.16
C ASN A 114 -7.29 -6.17 -5.57
N VAL A 115 -8.31 -6.58 -4.82
CA VAL A 115 -8.43 -7.95 -4.32
C VAL A 115 -9.11 -8.82 -5.35
N ALA A 116 -8.55 -9.99 -5.67
CA ALA A 116 -9.24 -10.96 -6.51
C ALA A 116 -10.57 -11.40 -5.86
N ARG A 117 -11.60 -11.55 -6.68
CA ARG A 117 -12.97 -11.97 -6.31
C ARG A 117 -13.11 -13.49 -6.16
N LYS A 118 -12.27 -14.26 -6.83
CA LYS A 118 -12.31 -15.72 -6.96
C LYS A 118 -11.09 -16.38 -6.35
N SER A 119 -10.04 -15.61 -6.08
CA SER A 119 -8.83 -16.07 -5.39
C SER A 119 -8.42 -15.10 -4.28
N ASN A 120 -7.77 -15.61 -3.23
CA ASN A 120 -7.28 -14.78 -2.14
C ASN A 120 -5.96 -14.11 -2.52
N LYS A 121 -5.99 -13.28 -3.57
CA LYS A 121 -4.84 -12.54 -4.09
C LYS A 121 -5.08 -11.04 -4.01
N LEU A 122 -4.04 -10.29 -3.71
CA LEU A 122 -4.04 -8.83 -3.73
C LEU A 122 -3.07 -8.35 -4.83
N TYR A 123 -3.57 -7.50 -5.72
CA TYR A 123 -2.78 -6.87 -6.76
C TYR A 123 -2.54 -5.40 -6.46
N PHE A 124 -1.30 -4.95 -6.67
CA PHE A 124 -0.93 -3.54 -6.48
C PHE A 124 0.35 -3.21 -7.23
N PHE A 125 0.56 -1.92 -7.50
CA PHE A 125 1.83 -1.44 -8.03
C PHE A 125 2.80 -1.13 -6.90
N ARG A 126 4.09 -1.43 -7.11
CA ARG A 126 5.18 -0.99 -6.25
C ARG A 126 6.25 -0.28 -7.07
N GLY A 127 6.71 0.88 -6.62
CA GLY A 127 7.78 1.58 -7.32
C GLY A 127 8.25 2.84 -6.60
N ALA A 128 9.56 3.07 -6.63
CA ALA A 128 10.14 4.31 -6.15
C ALA A 128 9.87 5.45 -7.15
N ARG A 129 9.92 6.69 -6.66
CA ARG A 129 9.83 7.86 -7.53
C ARG A 129 11.00 7.85 -8.52
N GLY A 130 10.69 7.98 -9.80
CA GLY A 130 11.68 7.97 -10.89
C GLY A 130 11.91 6.59 -11.50
N GLU A 131 11.65 5.52 -10.76
CA GLU A 131 11.80 4.14 -11.24
C GLU A 131 10.51 3.62 -11.89
N PRO A 132 10.62 2.66 -12.82
CA PRO A 132 9.47 1.92 -13.32
C PRO A 132 8.77 1.16 -12.18
N ALA A 133 7.44 1.30 -12.09
CA ALA A 133 6.66 0.54 -11.12
C ALA A 133 6.48 -0.92 -11.59
N THR A 134 6.45 -1.85 -10.66
CA THR A 134 6.11 -3.26 -10.90
C THR A 134 4.68 -3.54 -10.47
N LEU A 135 3.98 -4.37 -11.24
CA LEU A 135 2.71 -4.96 -10.81
C LEU A 135 3.03 -6.20 -9.97
N ILE A 136 2.57 -6.21 -8.73
CA ILE A 136 2.76 -7.29 -7.77
C ILE A 136 1.45 -8.05 -7.61
N GLU A 137 1.53 -9.38 -7.61
CA GLU A 137 0.52 -10.30 -7.10
C GLU A 137 0.98 -10.80 -5.72
N LEU A 138 0.22 -10.53 -4.67
CA LEU A 138 0.44 -11.06 -3.32
C LEU A 138 -0.57 -12.17 -3.04
N ASN A 139 -0.10 -13.36 -2.69
CA ASN A 139 -0.95 -14.48 -2.30
C ASN A 139 -1.25 -14.43 -0.79
N LEU A 140 -2.51 -14.16 -0.43
CA LEU A 140 -2.94 -13.98 0.95
C LEU A 140 -3.11 -15.31 1.70
N ASP A 141 -3.40 -16.41 1.00
CA ASP A 141 -3.60 -17.72 1.64
C ASP A 141 -2.37 -18.20 2.44
N PRO A 142 -1.18 -18.37 1.82
CA PRO A 142 0.02 -18.78 2.55
C PRO A 142 0.48 -17.69 3.54
N LEU A 143 0.27 -16.40 3.24
CA LEU A 143 0.60 -15.32 4.16
C LEU A 143 -0.21 -15.41 5.45
N PHE A 144 -1.53 -15.59 5.36
CA PHE A 144 -2.40 -15.70 6.53
C PHE A 144 -2.13 -16.99 7.30
N ALA A 145 -1.90 -18.11 6.60
CA ALA A 145 -1.57 -19.38 7.23
C ALA A 145 -0.25 -19.31 8.01
N ASP A 146 0.81 -18.78 7.40
CA ASP A 146 2.12 -18.65 8.05
C ASP A 146 2.10 -17.61 9.18
N SER A 147 1.34 -16.52 9.01
CA SER A 147 1.09 -15.51 10.06
C SER A 147 0.42 -16.14 11.29
N LEU A 148 -0.61 -16.96 11.08
CA LEU A 148 -1.29 -17.69 12.15
C LEU A 148 -0.38 -18.70 12.84
N ALA A 149 0.47 -19.39 12.08
CA ALA A 149 1.42 -20.37 12.60
C ALA A 149 2.64 -19.75 13.30
N GLY A 150 2.85 -18.44 13.17
CA GLY A 150 4.08 -17.78 13.64
C GLY A 150 5.33 -18.21 12.86
N GLN A 151 5.16 -18.62 11.60
CA GLN A 151 6.19 -19.18 10.72
C GLN A 151 6.37 -18.30 9.47
N LEU A 152 6.37 -16.99 9.66
CA LEU A 152 6.47 -16.03 8.56
C LEU A 152 7.78 -16.23 7.79
N LYS A 153 7.65 -16.30 6.47
CA LYS A 153 8.75 -16.31 5.52
C LYS A 153 9.12 -14.89 5.13
N ASP A 154 10.20 -14.74 4.36
CA ASP A 154 10.51 -13.48 3.71
C ASP A 154 9.29 -13.00 2.87
N PRO A 155 8.90 -11.72 2.91
CA PRO A 155 7.74 -11.20 2.19
C PRO A 155 7.72 -11.55 0.70
N ALA A 156 8.89 -11.61 0.05
CA ALA A 156 9.00 -11.99 -1.36
C ALA A 156 8.54 -13.42 -1.64
N SER A 157 8.44 -14.28 -0.61
CA SER A 157 7.91 -15.65 -0.73
C SER A 157 6.40 -15.68 -0.98
N TYR A 158 5.69 -14.60 -0.64
CA TYR A 158 4.25 -14.47 -0.86
C TYR A 158 3.91 -13.67 -2.11
N GLU A 159 4.92 -13.06 -2.73
CA GLU A 159 4.74 -12.12 -3.83
C GLU A 159 5.28 -12.69 -5.15
N ARG A 160 4.60 -12.34 -6.24
CA ARG A 160 5.07 -12.54 -7.60
C ARG A 160 5.06 -11.21 -8.32
N VAL A 161 6.20 -10.82 -8.90
CA VAL A 161 6.27 -9.72 -9.86
C VAL A 161 5.66 -10.21 -11.17
N ILE A 162 4.54 -9.64 -11.58
CA ILE A 162 3.88 -9.97 -12.85
C ILE A 162 4.60 -9.29 -14.00
N MET A 163 4.86 -8.00 -13.86
CA MET A 163 5.49 -7.20 -14.89
C MET A 163 6.16 -5.96 -14.32
N THR A 164 7.10 -5.41 -15.08
CA THR A 164 7.71 -4.10 -14.81
C THR A 164 7.25 -3.12 -15.88
N MET A 165 6.63 -2.01 -15.47
CA MET A 165 6.12 -0.99 -16.37
C MET A 165 7.20 -0.59 -17.39
N PRO A 166 6.92 -0.59 -18.72
CA PRO A 166 7.88 -0.14 -19.70
C PRO A 166 8.35 1.29 -19.42
N ALA A 167 9.61 1.57 -19.77
CA ALA A 167 10.16 2.90 -19.62
C ALA A 167 9.27 3.94 -20.35
N GLY A 168 8.97 5.05 -19.67
CA GLY A 168 8.10 6.08 -20.23
C GLY A 168 6.61 5.80 -20.11
N LEU A 169 6.18 4.72 -19.45
CA LEU A 169 4.79 4.56 -19.02
C LEU A 169 4.68 4.70 -17.50
N ARG A 170 3.59 5.31 -17.05
CA ARG A 170 3.22 5.38 -15.64
C ARG A 170 1.75 5.00 -15.49
N GLU A 171 1.45 4.29 -14.42
CA GLU A 171 0.08 4.07 -13.96
C GLU A 171 -0.60 5.44 -13.74
N SER A 172 -1.85 5.53 -14.17
CA SER A 172 -2.67 6.73 -14.06
C SER A 172 -4.14 6.36 -13.93
N GLY A 173 -4.72 6.65 -12.77
CA GLY A 173 -6.17 6.56 -12.54
C GLY A 173 -6.63 5.21 -12.01
N GLY A 174 -5.69 4.35 -11.63
CA GLY A 174 -5.89 3.01 -11.11
C GLY A 174 -5.83 1.93 -12.18
N PHE A 175 -6.07 0.70 -11.73
CA PHE A 175 -6.28 -0.46 -12.58
C PHE A 175 -7.39 -1.33 -12.01
N SER A 176 -7.91 -2.25 -12.80
CA SER A 176 -8.94 -3.21 -12.39
C SER A 176 -8.65 -4.59 -12.95
N LEU A 177 -9.22 -5.62 -12.35
CA LEU A 177 -9.18 -7.00 -12.87
C LEU A 177 -10.41 -7.26 -13.74
N ASP A 178 -10.26 -8.12 -14.75
CA ASP A 178 -11.39 -8.73 -15.45
C ASP A 178 -12.16 -9.72 -14.56
N ALA A 179 -13.27 -10.22 -15.08
CA ALA A 179 -14.21 -11.03 -14.30
C ALA A 179 -13.68 -12.43 -13.95
N ASP A 180 -12.72 -12.96 -14.71
CA ASP A 180 -12.13 -14.29 -14.49
C ASP A 180 -10.70 -14.26 -13.96
N GLU A 181 -10.14 -13.08 -13.69
CA GLU A 181 -8.84 -12.82 -13.06
C GLU A 181 -7.64 -13.22 -13.92
N LYS A 182 -7.78 -13.04 -15.23
CA LYS A 182 -6.71 -13.30 -16.21
C LYS A 182 -6.09 -12.03 -16.73
N VAL A 183 -6.83 -10.93 -16.79
CA VAL A 183 -6.36 -9.66 -17.35
C VAL A 183 -6.57 -8.52 -16.36
N ALA A 184 -5.54 -7.69 -16.18
CA ALA A 184 -5.68 -6.38 -15.54
C ALA A 184 -5.81 -5.28 -16.58
N TYR A 185 -6.77 -4.36 -16.41
CA TYR A 185 -6.89 -3.16 -17.23
C TYR A 185 -6.38 -1.95 -16.47
N ILE A 186 -5.32 -1.33 -16.98
CA ILE A 186 -4.62 -0.22 -16.36
C ILE A 186 -4.76 1.05 -17.19
N GLY A 187 -5.03 2.18 -16.53
CA GLY A 187 -4.82 3.49 -17.14
C GLY A 187 -3.33 3.82 -17.18
N VAL A 188 -2.81 4.17 -18.36
CA VAL A 188 -1.41 4.59 -18.54
C VAL A 188 -1.31 5.99 -19.10
N ARG A 189 -0.26 6.72 -18.73
CA ARG A 189 0.14 7.99 -19.34
C ARG A 189 1.63 8.03 -19.61
N LEU A 190 2.02 8.80 -20.64
CA LEU A 190 3.41 9.19 -20.81
C LEU A 190 3.82 10.17 -19.69
N PRO A 191 5.09 10.19 -19.27
CA PRO A 191 5.61 11.26 -18.43
C PRO A 191 5.47 12.59 -19.18
N SER A 192 4.78 13.55 -18.57
CA SER A 192 4.66 14.90 -19.15
C SER A 192 6.04 15.55 -19.27
N PRO A 193 6.43 16.10 -20.43
CA PRO A 193 7.58 16.98 -20.53
C PRO A 193 7.32 18.21 -19.64
N GLY A 194 8.07 18.37 -18.55
CA GLY A 194 7.91 19.49 -17.61
C GLY A 194 6.76 19.39 -16.60
N GLY A 195 6.09 18.23 -16.48
CA GLY A 195 5.08 18.02 -15.44
C GLY A 195 5.72 18.09 -14.05
N ASN A 196 5.24 19.00 -13.21
CA ASN A 196 5.73 19.23 -11.85
C ASN A 196 5.85 17.89 -11.11
N GLN A 197 7.07 17.41 -10.91
CA GLN A 197 7.33 16.08 -10.33
C GLN A 197 6.98 15.99 -8.83
N GLY A 198 6.27 16.95 -8.25
CA GLY A 198 5.96 16.94 -6.82
C GLY A 198 5.06 18.09 -6.42
N ALA A 199 3.79 18.04 -6.80
CA ALA A 199 2.78 18.70 -5.97
C ALA A 199 2.45 17.73 -4.81
N PRO A 200 2.67 18.11 -3.55
CA PRO A 200 2.16 17.34 -2.42
C PRO A 200 0.65 17.17 -2.61
N GLN A 201 0.13 15.95 -2.45
CA GLN A 201 -1.31 15.78 -2.29
C GLN A 201 -1.69 16.49 -0.99
N THR A 202 -2.22 17.71 -1.11
CA THR A 202 -2.78 18.44 0.02
C THR A 202 -3.91 17.60 0.63
N PRO A 203 -3.94 17.38 1.95
CA PRO A 203 -5.07 16.73 2.61
C PRO A 203 -6.33 17.56 2.34
N ARG A 204 -7.36 16.97 1.74
CA ARG A 204 -8.69 17.61 1.68
C ARG A 204 -9.35 17.48 3.04
N GLY A 205 -9.03 18.42 3.94
CA GLY A 205 -9.70 18.60 5.22
C GLY A 205 -9.96 20.07 5.48
N GLY A 206 -11.23 20.47 5.48
CA GLY A 206 -11.68 21.81 5.90
C GLY A 206 -12.67 22.44 4.93
N SER A 207 -13.94 22.57 5.36
CA SER A 207 -14.92 23.44 4.72
C SER A 207 -14.51 24.92 4.94
N PRO A 208 -14.37 25.76 3.91
CA PRO A 208 -13.99 27.15 4.12
C PRO A 208 -15.22 28.02 4.39
N THR A 209 -15.45 28.36 5.65
CA THR A 209 -16.28 29.53 6.03
C THR A 209 -15.37 30.76 6.10
N GLY A 210 -15.34 31.55 5.03
CA GLY A 210 -14.65 32.85 4.98
C GLY A 210 -14.79 33.49 3.59
N PRO A 211 -14.87 34.83 3.49
CA PRO A 211 -15.11 35.51 2.21
C PRO A 211 -13.94 35.30 1.25
N GLN A 212 -14.23 34.76 0.06
CA GLN A 212 -13.25 34.45 -0.98
C GLN A 212 -12.62 35.73 -1.55
N ALA A 213 -11.30 35.86 -1.42
CA ALA A 213 -10.52 36.76 -2.26
C ALA A 213 -10.48 36.21 -3.70
N PRO A 214 -10.43 37.07 -4.74
CA PRO A 214 -10.42 36.60 -6.13
C PRO A 214 -9.08 35.92 -6.43
N SER A 215 -9.09 34.60 -6.53
CA SER A 215 -7.94 33.81 -6.96
C SER A 215 -7.77 33.96 -8.48
N GLY A 216 -6.70 34.61 -8.92
CA GLY A 216 -6.24 34.53 -10.31
C GLY A 216 -5.83 33.09 -10.62
N GLY A 217 -6.71 32.35 -11.28
CA GLY A 217 -6.43 30.99 -11.73
C GLY A 217 -5.36 30.98 -12.85
N PRO A 218 -4.67 29.84 -13.08
CA PRO A 218 -3.80 29.71 -14.24
C PRO A 218 -4.61 29.97 -15.51
N ALA A 219 -4.00 30.68 -16.46
CA ALA A 219 -4.61 31.01 -17.73
C ALA A 219 -5.24 29.77 -18.36
N THR A 220 -6.52 29.86 -18.72
CA THR A 220 -7.23 28.79 -19.44
C THR A 220 -6.40 28.44 -20.67
N PRO A 221 -5.96 27.17 -20.83
CA PRO A 221 -5.20 26.80 -22.01
C PRO A 221 -6.04 27.14 -23.25
N PRO A 222 -5.41 27.68 -24.31
CA PRO A 222 -6.14 28.10 -25.50
C PRO A 222 -6.98 26.94 -26.04
N ARG A 223 -8.23 27.22 -26.43
CA ARG A 223 -9.08 26.23 -27.07
C ARG A 223 -8.42 25.79 -28.38
N ARG A 224 -8.32 24.48 -28.61
CA ARG A 224 -7.78 23.93 -29.86
C ARG A 224 -8.58 24.48 -31.06
N PRO A 225 -7.92 24.92 -32.15
CA PRO A 225 -8.59 25.28 -33.38
C PRO A 225 -9.48 24.14 -33.91
N PRO A 226 -10.71 24.42 -34.38
CA PRO A 226 -11.55 23.41 -35.00
C PRO A 226 -10.88 22.82 -36.25
N GLY A 227 -10.87 21.48 -36.37
CA GLY A 227 -10.38 20.78 -37.57
C GLY A 227 -8.93 20.27 -37.51
N GLU A 228 -8.13 20.66 -36.51
CA GLU A 228 -6.83 20.02 -36.29
C GLU A 228 -6.99 18.58 -35.78
N PRO A 229 -6.07 17.65 -36.09
CA PRO A 229 -6.07 16.32 -35.49
C PRO A 229 -6.04 16.44 -33.95
N ILE A 230 -6.82 15.61 -33.25
CA ILE A 230 -6.65 15.45 -31.81
C ILE A 230 -5.22 14.91 -31.63
N PRO A 231 -4.32 15.57 -30.87
CA PRO A 231 -3.06 14.96 -30.50
C PRO A 231 -3.40 13.63 -29.83
N GLN A 232 -3.04 12.52 -30.48
CA GLN A 232 -3.18 11.20 -29.89
C GLN A 232 -2.22 11.17 -28.70
N VAL A 233 -2.71 11.56 -27.53
CA VAL A 233 -1.94 11.42 -26.30
C VAL A 233 -1.78 9.92 -26.14
N PRO A 234 -0.57 9.34 -26.09
CA PRO A 234 -0.39 7.88 -26.01
C PRO A 234 -0.91 7.26 -24.70
N SER A 235 -1.53 8.10 -23.85
CA SER A 235 -2.34 7.70 -22.72
C SER A 235 -3.57 6.90 -23.13
N GLY A 236 -3.97 5.96 -22.29
CA GLY A 236 -5.17 5.18 -22.52
C GLY A 236 -5.24 4.01 -21.57
N ILE A 237 -6.17 3.09 -21.83
CA ILE A 237 -6.24 1.83 -21.10
C ILE A 237 -5.33 0.83 -21.82
N ARG A 238 -4.64 -0.02 -21.06
CA ARG A 238 -3.91 -1.19 -21.54
C ARG A 238 -4.35 -2.42 -20.76
N SER A 239 -4.33 -3.57 -21.41
CA SER A 239 -4.51 -4.87 -20.77
C SER A 239 -3.16 -5.38 -20.29
N ILE A 240 -3.13 -6.13 -19.19
CA ILE A 240 -1.97 -6.89 -18.75
C ILE A 240 -2.44 -8.31 -18.55
N ASP A 241 -1.90 -9.27 -19.28
CA ASP A 241 -2.11 -10.68 -18.99
C ASP A 241 -1.43 -11.02 -17.65
N LEU A 242 -2.21 -11.44 -16.66
CA LEU A 242 -1.73 -11.65 -15.29
C LEU A 242 -0.87 -12.90 -15.15
N GLN A 243 -0.92 -13.82 -16.11
CA GLN A 243 -0.09 -15.02 -16.10
C GLN A 243 1.29 -14.73 -16.68
N THR A 244 1.33 -14.07 -17.84
CA THR A 244 2.55 -13.85 -18.65
C THR A 244 3.21 -12.50 -18.41
N GLY A 245 2.45 -11.51 -17.95
CA GLY A 245 2.90 -10.13 -17.78
C GLY A 245 2.92 -9.30 -19.07
N GLU A 246 2.38 -9.83 -20.17
CA GLU A 246 2.27 -9.12 -21.46
C GLU A 246 1.31 -7.92 -21.34
N LEU A 247 1.76 -6.73 -21.79
CA LEU A 247 1.04 -5.44 -21.77
C LEU A 247 0.48 -5.06 -23.15
#